data_AF-A0A2T9ZC21-F1
#
_entry.id   AF-A0A2T9ZC21-F1
#
_cell.length_a   1.000
_cell.length_b   1.000
_cell.length_c   1.000
_cell.angle_alpha   90.00
_cell.angle_beta   90.00
_cell.angle_gamma   90.00
#
_symmetry.space_group_name_H-M   'P 1'
#
loop_
_entity.id
_entity.type
_entity.pdbx_description
1 polymer ?
#
loop_
_entity_poly.entity_id
_entity_poly.type
_entity_poly.pdbx_seq_one_letter_code
_entity_poly.pdbx_strand_id
1 'polypeptide(L)'
;MVSFEFGNYDFFCTKVQMAVCLLVGKNPFAIKPECYARNIELNGLLVFQAATIIADIIAIIMTIIMIWHVSTKYTAVGRKEMSMVFYLYLFLCLLDILTISDFVPFTSSVYPYFVAGYLALTSAMVWCLMLNGFVGFQWAEDGTFSSLL
;
A
#
# COMPACT_ATOMS: atom_id res chain seq x y z
N MET A 1 -14.35 -19.39 15.46
CA MET A 1 -13.82 -19.01 14.13
C MET A 1 -14.90 -18.22 13.43
N VAL A 2 -14.60 -16.97 13.03
CA VAL A 2 -15.53 -16.13 12.26
C VAL A 2 -15.70 -16.74 10.86
N SER A 3 -16.94 -16.86 10.37
CA SER A 3 -17.24 -17.27 8.99
C SER A 3 -17.20 -16.08 8.04
N PHE A 4 -16.89 -16.31 6.77
CA PHE A 4 -16.97 -15.26 5.75
C PHE A 4 -18.43 -14.88 5.51
N GLU A 5 -18.74 -13.59 5.67
CA GLU A 5 -20.05 -13.01 5.36
C GLU A 5 -19.84 -11.75 4.52
N PHE A 6 -20.58 -11.64 3.42
CA PHE A 6 -20.49 -10.47 2.55
C PHE A 6 -20.96 -9.21 3.30
N GLY A 7 -20.13 -8.17 3.30
CA GLY A 7 -20.38 -6.93 4.04
C GLY A 7 -19.91 -6.95 5.50
N ASN A 8 -19.41 -8.08 6.01
CA ASN A 8 -18.73 -8.14 7.30
C ASN A 8 -17.21 -8.31 7.11
N TYR A 9 -16.43 -7.38 7.66
CA TYR A 9 -14.96 -7.36 7.56
C TYR A 9 -14.27 -8.09 8.71
N ASP A 10 -15.02 -8.56 9.72
CA ASP A 10 -14.49 -9.25 10.90
C ASP A 10 -13.58 -10.43 10.51
N PHE A 11 -13.95 -11.19 9.48
CA PHE A 11 -13.19 -12.36 9.00
C PHE A 11 -11.78 -12.01 8.50
N PHE A 12 -11.62 -10.88 7.80
CA PHE A 12 -10.33 -10.47 7.26
C PHE A 12 -9.53 -9.71 8.31
N CYS A 13 -10.17 -8.83 9.06
CA CYS A 13 -9.50 -7.97 10.04
C CYS A 13 -9.01 -8.72 11.29
N THR A 14 -9.56 -9.90 11.59
CA THR A 14 -8.98 -10.79 12.62
C THR A 14 -7.73 -11.53 12.13
N LYS A 15 -7.51 -11.65 10.81
CA LYS A 15 -6.41 -12.44 10.23
C LYS A 15 -5.27 -11.59 9.70
N VAL A 16 -5.60 -10.44 9.11
CA VAL A 16 -4.64 -9.54 8.46
C VAL A 16 -4.84 -8.14 9.00
N GLN A 17 -3.71 -7.48 9.30
CA GLN A 17 -3.72 -6.08 9.68
C GLN A 17 -3.77 -5.22 8.41
N MET A 18 -4.94 -4.62 8.15
CA MET A 18 -5.11 -3.59 7.11
C MET A 18 -5.46 -2.27 7.79
N ALA A 19 -5.03 -1.14 7.23
CA ALA A 19 -5.31 0.19 7.77
C ALA A 19 -6.83 0.47 7.94
N VAL A 20 -7.67 -0.13 7.08
CA VAL A 20 -9.14 -0.03 7.18
C VAL A 20 -9.76 -0.77 8.36
N CYS A 21 -9.08 -1.79 8.90
CA CYS A 21 -9.61 -2.62 9.99
C CYS A 21 -9.75 -1.86 11.30
N LEU A 22 -8.95 -0.80 11.47
CA LEU A 22 -9.07 0.07 12.63
C LEU A 22 -10.30 1.00 12.57
N LEU A 23 -10.90 1.17 11.38
CA LEU A 23 -12.08 2.00 11.16
C LEU A 23 -13.38 1.20 11.12
N VAL A 24 -13.31 -0.08 10.74
CA VAL A 24 -14.48 -0.91 10.48
C VAL A 24 -14.64 -1.92 11.60
N GLY A 25 -15.65 -1.72 12.46
CA GLY A 25 -15.98 -2.64 13.55
C GLY A 25 -17.27 -2.26 14.26
N LYS A 26 -18.00 -3.26 14.78
CA LYS A 26 -19.23 -3.07 15.57
C LYS A 26 -18.96 -2.63 17.02
N ASN A 27 -17.73 -2.79 17.49
CA ASN A 27 -17.33 -2.45 18.86
C ASN A 27 -16.64 -1.08 18.89
N PRO A 28 -16.76 -0.32 20.01
CA PRO A 28 -16.06 0.96 20.19
C PRO A 28 -14.52 0.83 20.21
N PHE A 29 -14.02 -0.40 20.28
CA PHE A 29 -12.63 -0.75 20.10
C PHE A 29 -12.49 -1.44 18.75
N ALA A 30 -11.85 -0.75 17.81
CA ALA A 30 -11.38 -1.21 16.51
C ALA A 30 -11.00 -2.71 16.45
N ILE A 31 -11.23 -3.37 15.31
CA ILE A 31 -10.88 -4.79 15.13
C ILE A 31 -9.37 -4.92 14.98
N LYS A 32 -8.75 -5.66 15.90
CA LYS A 32 -7.33 -6.02 15.86
C LYS A 32 -7.15 -7.47 15.42
N PRO A 33 -6.07 -7.79 14.69
CA PRO A 33 -5.72 -9.16 14.34
C PRO A 33 -5.42 -10.01 15.58
N GLU A 34 -5.72 -11.31 15.52
CA GLU A 34 -5.43 -12.27 16.61
C GLU A 34 -3.92 -12.49 16.78
N CYS A 35 -3.17 -12.42 15.67
CA CYS A 35 -1.71 -12.51 15.64
C CYS A 35 -1.13 -11.25 15.00
N TYR A 36 -0.42 -10.44 15.79
CA TYR A 36 0.35 -9.28 15.32
C TYR A 36 1.78 -9.32 15.85
N ALA A 37 2.68 -8.66 15.12
CA ALA A 37 4.06 -8.53 15.58
C ALA A 37 4.10 -7.70 16.88
N ARG A 38 4.99 -8.07 17.80
CA ARG A 38 5.10 -7.42 19.10
C ARG A 38 5.43 -5.93 18.92
N ASN A 39 4.70 -5.07 19.62
CA ASN A 39 4.94 -3.63 19.62
C ASN A 39 6.25 -3.32 20.34
N ILE A 40 6.95 -2.29 19.87
CA ILE A 40 8.14 -1.76 20.52
C ILE A 40 7.84 -0.35 21.03
N GLU A 41 8.33 -0.05 22.22
CA GLU A 41 8.26 1.29 22.79
C GLU A 41 9.55 2.02 22.45
N LEU A 42 9.46 3.07 21.63
CA LEU A 42 10.58 3.94 21.31
C LEU A 42 10.31 5.32 21.93
N ASN A 43 11.06 5.64 22.99
CA ASN A 43 11.04 6.97 23.61
C ASN A 43 9.64 7.48 24.02
N GLY A 44 8.79 6.59 24.54
CA GLY A 44 7.41 6.91 24.94
C GLY A 44 6.36 6.86 23.83
N LEU A 45 6.77 6.57 22.58
CA LEU A 45 5.86 6.30 21.46
C LEU A 45 5.75 4.78 21.25
N LEU A 46 4.51 4.27 21.31
CA LEU A 46 4.21 2.86 21.02
C LEU A 46 4.17 2.67 19.52
N VAL A 47 5.22 2.07 18.96
CA VAL A 47 5.28 1.74 17.54
C VAL A 47 4.71 0.35 17.33
N PHE A 48 3.57 0.30 16.64
CA PHE A 48 2.95 -0.96 16.26
C PHE A 48 3.72 -1.59 15.09
N GLN A 49 3.88 -2.90 15.16
CA GLN A 49 4.37 -3.70 14.03
C GLN A 49 5.75 -3.26 13.47
N ALA A 50 6.76 -3.12 14.32
CA ALA A 50 8.11 -2.70 13.90
C ALA A 50 8.72 -3.51 12.74
N ALA A 51 8.36 -4.78 12.62
CA ALA A 51 8.81 -5.65 11.53
C ALA A 51 8.34 -5.16 10.14
N THR A 52 7.13 -4.62 10.02
CA THR A 52 6.65 -4.09 8.72
C THR A 52 7.36 -2.80 8.36
N ILE A 53 7.63 -1.93 9.33
CA ILE A 53 8.40 -0.70 9.10
C ILE A 53 9.75 -0.99 8.48
N ILE A 54 10.46 -2.00 9.00
CA ILE A 54 11.75 -2.41 8.45
C ILE A 54 11.58 -2.92 7.02
N ALA A 55 10.54 -3.71 6.75
CA ALA A 55 10.24 -4.20 5.41
C ALA A 55 9.91 -3.06 4.45
N ASP A 56 9.14 -2.06 4.87
CA ASP A 56 8.78 -0.89 4.06
C ASP A 56 10.00 -0.01 3.76
N ILE A 57 10.89 0.20 4.73
CA ILE A 57 12.15 0.92 4.50
C ILE A 57 12.99 0.21 3.44
N ILE A 58 13.12 -1.12 3.53
CA ILE A 58 13.83 -1.92 2.52
C ILE A 58 13.12 -1.81 1.16
N ALA A 59 11.78 -1.90 1.14
CA ALA A 59 11.00 -1.78 -0.08
C ALA A 59 11.18 -0.41 -0.74
N ILE A 60 11.20 0.69 0.03
CA ILE A 60 11.45 2.05 -0.47
C ILE A 60 12.85 2.14 -1.08
N ILE A 61 13.87 1.66 -0.38
CA ILE A 61 15.26 1.68 -0.89
C ILE A 61 15.35 0.91 -2.22
N MET A 62 14.79 -0.29 -2.27
CA MET A 62 14.79 -1.12 -3.49
C MET A 62 14.01 -0.44 -4.62
N THR A 63 12.88 0.19 -4.32
CA THR A 63 12.06 0.91 -5.32
C THR A 63 12.81 2.10 -5.91
N ILE A 64 13.52 2.86 -5.08
CA ILE A 64 14.35 3.98 -5.55
C ILE A 64 15.46 3.48 -6.50
N ILE A 65 16.13 2.38 -6.15
CA ILE A 65 17.14 1.74 -7.00
C ILE A 65 16.50 1.32 -8.34
N MET A 66 15.33 0.69 -8.31
CA MET A 66 14.62 0.27 -9.53
C MET A 66 14.25 1.46 -10.42
N ILE A 67 13.73 2.56 -9.85
CA ILE A 67 13.40 3.78 -10.59
C ILE A 67 14.65 4.34 -11.30
N TRP A 68 15.79 4.34 -10.62
CA TRP A 68 17.06 4.77 -11.21
C TRP A 68 17.51 3.87 -12.36
N HIS A 69 17.45 2.54 -12.19
CA HIS A 69 17.80 1.59 -13.25
C HIS A 69 16.87 1.66 -14.47
N VAL A 70 15.57 1.88 -14.27
CA VAL A 70 14.61 2.04 -15.39
C VAL A 70 14.88 3.32 -16.18
N SER A 71 15.29 4.39 -15.49
CA SER A 71 15.59 5.68 -16.12
C SER A 71 16.87 5.67 -16.96
N THR A 72 17.81 4.75 -16.67
CA THR A 72 19.09 4.66 -17.37
C THR A 72 19.05 3.88 -18.69
N LYS A 73 18.03 3.02 -18.91
CA LYS A 73 17.86 2.28 -20.17
C LYS A 73 16.83 2.96 -21.07
N TYR A 74 17.29 3.48 -22.22
CA TYR A 74 16.45 4.29 -23.12
C TYR A 74 15.68 3.52 -24.19
N THR A 75 15.89 2.19 -24.32
CA THR A 75 15.37 1.38 -25.43
C THR A 75 14.34 0.32 -25.01
N ALA A 76 13.76 0.43 -23.80
CA ALA A 76 12.74 -0.49 -23.32
C ALA A 76 11.32 -0.01 -23.65
N VAL A 77 10.54 -0.89 -24.28
CA VAL A 77 9.07 -0.80 -24.47
C VAL A 77 8.39 -0.72 -23.10
N GLY A 78 7.37 0.12 -22.93
CA GLY A 78 6.65 0.28 -21.65
C GLY A 78 7.43 0.95 -20.50
N ARG A 79 8.58 1.59 -20.77
CA ARG A 79 9.41 2.23 -19.73
C ARG A 79 8.66 3.27 -18.90
N LYS A 80 7.90 4.15 -19.55
CA LYS A 80 7.16 5.23 -18.87
C LYS A 80 6.04 4.68 -18.00
N GLU A 81 5.33 3.67 -18.51
CA GLU A 81 4.25 2.97 -17.81
C GLU A 81 4.75 2.25 -16.55
N MET A 82 5.86 1.53 -16.66
CA MET A 82 6.44 0.85 -15.52
C MET A 82 6.99 1.83 -14.48
N SER A 83 7.56 2.95 -14.93
CA SER A 83 8.01 4.01 -14.02
C SER A 83 6.86 4.61 -13.22
N MET A 84 5.68 4.78 -13.82
CA MET A 84 4.48 5.26 -13.12
C MET A 84 4.07 4.31 -11.99
N VAL A 85 4.08 3.00 -12.24
CA VAL A 85 3.80 1.99 -11.20
C VAL A 85 4.80 2.06 -10.05
N PHE A 86 6.10 2.25 -10.34
CA PHE A 86 7.09 2.40 -9.27
C PHE A 86 6.91 3.68 -8.45
N TYR A 87 6.50 4.79 -9.05
CA TYR A 87 6.17 6.01 -8.31
C TYR A 87 4.93 5.84 -7.43
N LEU A 88 3.88 5.16 -7.94
CA LEU A 88 2.69 4.83 -7.16
C LEU A 88 3.04 3.91 -5.99
N TYR A 89 3.88 2.89 -6.21
CA TYR A 89 4.34 1.97 -5.17
C TYR A 89 5.14 2.71 -4.08
N LEU A 90 6.03 3.62 -4.46
CA LEU A 90 6.79 4.44 -3.52
C LEU A 90 5.86 5.25 -2.61
N PHE A 91 4.84 5.90 -3.19
CA PHE A 91 3.87 6.67 -2.41
C PHE A 91 2.97 5.79 -1.54
N LEU A 92 2.62 4.59 -2.00
CA LEU A 92 1.89 3.58 -1.23
C LEU A 92 2.68 3.15 0.01
N CYS A 93 3.97 2.79 -0.13
CA CYS A 93 4.83 2.44 1.01
C CYS A 93 4.95 3.58 2.03
N LEU A 94 5.01 4.84 1.58
CA LEU A 94 5.03 5.99 2.49
C LEU A 94 3.74 6.10 3.32
N LEU A 95 2.58 5.87 2.70
CA LEU A 95 1.30 5.87 3.42
C LEU A 95 1.12 4.63 4.31
N ASP A 96 1.68 3.49 3.92
CA ASP A 96 1.68 2.29 4.74
C ASP A 96 2.42 2.52 6.06
N ILE A 97 3.62 3.12 6.00
CA ILE A 97 4.38 3.52 7.20
C ILE A 97 3.55 4.47 8.07
N LEU A 98 2.87 5.47 7.50
CA LEU A 98 2.09 6.43 8.28
C LEU A 98 0.87 5.80 8.97
N THR A 99 0.24 4.81 8.34
CA THR A 99 -1.03 4.22 8.81
C THR A 99 -0.85 2.96 9.65
N ILE A 100 0.06 2.05 9.29
CA ILE A 100 0.28 0.76 9.97
C ILE A 100 1.20 0.89 11.19
N SER A 101 2.18 1.80 11.14
CA SER A 101 3.10 2.06 12.26
C SER A 101 2.48 2.85 13.42
N ASP A 102 1.22 3.26 13.28
CA ASP A 102 0.50 4.18 14.17
C ASP A 102 1.23 5.53 14.35
N PHE A 103 1.95 5.98 13.32
CA PHE A 103 2.59 7.31 13.32
C PHE A 103 1.54 8.42 13.36
N VAL A 104 0.39 8.17 12.71
CA VAL A 104 -0.85 8.92 12.90
C VAL A 104 -1.75 8.09 13.81
N PRO A 105 -2.08 8.56 15.02
CA PRO A 105 -2.90 7.78 15.95
C PRO A 105 -4.30 7.57 15.38
N PHE A 106 -4.80 6.34 15.48
CA PHE A 106 -6.14 5.97 15.00
C PHE A 106 -7.29 6.78 15.63
N THR A 107 -7.07 7.37 16.80
CA THR A 107 -8.03 8.26 17.48
C THR A 107 -8.13 9.64 16.86
N SER A 108 -7.18 10.03 16.01
CA SER A 108 -7.20 11.31 15.33
C SER A 108 -8.25 11.34 14.22
N SER A 109 -8.90 12.49 14.05
CA SER A 109 -9.84 12.73 12.94
C SER A 109 -9.18 12.69 11.56
N VAL A 110 -7.84 12.73 11.51
CA VAL A 110 -7.07 12.73 10.26
C VAL A 110 -6.82 11.31 9.74
N TYR A 111 -6.80 10.31 10.63
CA TYR A 111 -6.59 8.91 10.28
C TYR A 111 -7.44 8.40 9.10
N PRO A 112 -8.78 8.61 9.05
CA PRO A 112 -9.60 8.12 7.95
C PRO A 112 -9.22 8.71 6.57
N TYR A 113 -8.67 9.92 6.51
CA TYR A 113 -8.22 10.52 5.26
C TYR A 113 -6.96 9.84 4.72
N PHE A 114 -6.02 9.49 5.60
CA PHE A 114 -4.82 8.73 5.22
C PHE A 114 -5.18 7.31 4.78
N VAL A 115 -6.10 6.65 5.48
CA VAL A 115 -6.61 5.32 5.08
C VAL A 115 -7.30 5.37 3.73
N ALA A 116 -8.12 6.40 3.46
CA ALA A 116 -8.75 6.59 2.16
C ALA A 116 -7.70 6.76 1.04
N GLY A 117 -6.64 7.54 1.29
CA GLY A 117 -5.52 7.69 0.35
C GLY A 117 -4.79 6.38 0.07
N TYR A 118 -4.49 5.60 1.11
CA TYR A 118 -3.87 4.28 0.99
C TYR A 118 -4.70 3.30 0.15
N LEU A 119 -6.02 3.25 0.38
CA LEU A 119 -6.94 2.40 -0.38
C LEU A 119 -7.04 2.85 -1.84
N ALA A 120 -7.13 4.17 -2.08
CA ALA A 120 -7.17 4.73 -3.42
C ALA A 120 -5.93 4.33 -4.23
N LEU A 121 -4.74 4.47 -3.64
CA LEU A 121 -3.48 4.10 -4.31
C LEU A 121 -3.34 2.61 -4.52
N THR A 122 -3.74 1.80 -3.54
CA THR A 122 -3.75 0.34 -3.70
C THR A 122 -4.61 -0.06 -4.89
N SER A 123 -5.82 0.51 -5.01
CA SER A 123 -6.69 0.23 -6.15
C SER A 123 -6.13 0.76 -7.48
N ALA A 124 -5.57 1.97 -7.50
CA ALA A 124 -4.94 2.55 -8.67
C ALA A 124 -3.75 1.69 -9.14
N MET A 125 -2.93 1.19 -8.21
CA MET A 125 -1.80 0.33 -8.51
C MET A 125 -2.24 -1.00 -9.13
N VAL A 126 -3.32 -1.60 -8.64
CA VAL A 126 -3.89 -2.83 -9.23
C VAL A 126 -4.31 -2.60 -10.68
N TRP A 127 -5.00 -1.49 -10.95
CA TRP A 127 -5.39 -1.12 -12.31
C TRP A 127 -4.17 -0.82 -13.21
N CYS A 128 -3.20 -0.04 -12.73
CA CYS A 128 -1.98 0.25 -13.47
C CYS A 128 -1.16 -1.02 -13.76
N LEU A 129 -1.06 -1.95 -12.82
CA LEU A 129 -0.39 -3.25 -13.04
C LEU A 129 -1.13 -4.09 -14.09
N MET A 130 -2.46 -4.10 -14.04
CA MET A 130 -3.27 -4.81 -15.03
C MET A 130 -3.07 -4.22 -16.43
N LEU A 131 -3.09 -2.88 -16.57
CA LEU A 131 -2.87 -2.18 -17.83
C LEU A 131 -1.44 -2.38 -18.36
N ASN A 132 -0.43 -2.35 -17.49
CA ASN A 132 0.95 -2.66 -17.85
C ASN A 132 1.10 -4.07 -18.41
N GLY A 133 0.29 -5.03 -17.94
CA GLY A 133 0.25 -6.38 -18.49
C GLY A 133 -0.16 -6.42 -19.96
N PHE A 134 -0.98 -5.47 -20.43
CA PHE A 134 -1.43 -5.39 -21.83
C PHE A 134 -0.38 -4.78 -22.77
N VAL A 135 0.61 -4.04 -22.25
CA VAL A 135 1.67 -3.41 -23.06
C VAL A 135 2.48 -4.44 -23.84
N GLY A 136 2.63 -5.66 -23.32
CA GLY A 136 3.32 -6.76 -24.02
C GLY A 136 2.65 -7.21 -25.33
N PHE A 137 1.37 -6.88 -25.54
CA PHE A 137 0.65 -7.18 -26.79
C PHE A 137 0.69 -6.05 -27.81
N GLN A 138 1.33 -4.92 -27.47
CA GLN A 138 1.51 -3.75 -28.35
C GLN A 138 0.22 -3.26 -29.00
N TRP A 139 -0.89 -3.27 -28.25
CA TRP A 139 -2.20 -2.85 -28.76
C TRP A 139 -2.29 -1.33 -28.99
N ALA A 140 -1.45 -0.57 -28.30
CA ALA A 140 -1.24 0.87 -28.48
C ALA A 140 0.24 1.14 -28.77
N GLU A 141 0.53 2.12 -29.64
CA GLU A 141 1.91 2.53 -29.94
C GLU A 141 2.57 3.14 -28.70
N ASP A 142 3.77 2.64 -28.38
CA ASP A 142 4.59 3.09 -27.25
C ASP A 142 4.78 4.61 -27.24
N GLY A 143 4.46 5.25 -26.12
CA GLY A 143 4.71 6.68 -25.90
C GLY A 143 3.64 7.62 -26.44
N THR A 144 2.53 7.08 -26.97
CA THR A 144 1.31 7.87 -27.18
C THR A 144 0.56 8.08 -25.86
N PHE A 145 -0.23 9.15 -25.75
CA PHE A 145 -1.01 9.43 -24.53
C PHE A 145 -1.97 8.27 -24.17
N SER A 146 -2.35 7.48 -25.17
CA SER A 146 -3.16 6.26 -25.04
C SER A 146 -2.42 5.06 -24.45
N SER A 147 -1.09 5.08 -24.35
CA SER A 147 -0.35 4.06 -23.61
C SER A 147 -0.23 4.41 -22.11
N LEU A 148 -0.22 5.72 -21.80
CA LEU A 148 -0.02 6.30 -20.47
C LEU A 148 -1.30 6.34 -19.60
N LEU A 149 -2.45 6.06 -20.20
CA LEU A 149 -3.78 6.17 -19.59
C LEU A 149 -4.68 5.06 -20.11
#